data_AF-A0A965NV44-F1
#
_entry.id   AF-A0A965NV44-F1
#
_cell.length_a   1.000
_cell.length_b   1.000
_cell.length_c   1.000
_cell.angle_alpha   90.00
_cell.angle_beta   90.00
_cell.angle_gamma   90.00
#
_symmetry.space_group_name_H-M   'P 1'
#
loop_
_entity.id
_entity.type
_entity.pdbx_description
1 polymer ?
#
loop_
_entity_poly.entity_id
_entity_poly.type
_entity_poly.pdbx_seq_one_letter_code
_entity_poly.pdbx_strand_id
1 'polypeptide(L)'
;MIVSDRICAHCGNAYEPMPGNRGHEQRYCSPQCRRKEGKRREAQRISKVGGVGTIEPRTMSPKDPNNEPIMSQDNEWVYDLIDKVCEANMKAHKWQIRYNTLLDRVERFVTRIEAKIDDI
;
A
#
# COMPACT_ATOMS: atom_id res chain seq x y z
N MET A 1 -3.26 -23.93 0.50
CA MET A 1 -3.13 -22.49 0.25
C MET A 1 -3.96 -21.78 1.31
N ILE A 2 -3.37 -20.94 2.15
CA ILE A 2 -4.13 -20.19 3.15
C ILE A 2 -4.80 -19.02 2.42
N VAL A 3 -6.10 -19.14 2.20
CA VAL A 3 -6.91 -18.06 1.62
C VAL A 3 -7.32 -17.17 2.79
N SER A 4 -6.60 -16.06 2.99
CA SER A 4 -7.03 -15.07 3.97
C SER A 4 -8.21 -14.28 3.38
N ASP A 5 -9.40 -14.41 3.95
CA ASP A 5 -10.63 -13.72 3.48
C ASP A 5 -10.58 -12.18 3.65
N ARG A 6 -9.51 -11.65 4.24
CA ARG A 6 -9.38 -10.22 4.55
C ARG A 6 -8.53 -9.51 3.51
N ILE A 7 -9.16 -8.55 2.84
CA ILE A 7 -8.53 -7.66 1.87
C ILE A 7 -8.22 -6.31 2.50
N CYS A 8 -7.01 -5.81 2.32
CA CYS A 8 -6.59 -4.51 2.81
C CYS A 8 -7.36 -3.39 2.09
N ALA A 9 -8.04 -2.52 2.84
CA ALA A 9 -8.81 -1.41 2.28
C ALA A 9 -7.97 -0.34 1.55
N HIS A 10 -6.65 -0.32 1.79
CA HIS A 10 -5.74 0.62 1.13
C HIS A 10 -5.10 0.02 -0.13
N CYS A 11 -4.53 -1.19 -0.06
CA CYS A 11 -3.75 -1.77 -1.16
C CYS A 11 -4.43 -2.94 -1.89
N GLY A 12 -5.57 -3.44 -1.41
CA GLY A 12 -6.30 -4.53 -2.07
C GLY A 12 -5.67 -5.92 -1.94
N ASN A 13 -4.56 -6.06 -1.20
CA ASN A 13 -3.93 -7.36 -0.98
C ASN A 13 -4.62 -8.14 0.13
N ALA A 14 -4.69 -9.47 -0.04
CA ALA A 14 -5.05 -10.39 1.03
C ALA A 14 -3.99 -10.36 2.14
N TYR A 15 -4.42 -10.46 3.40
CA TYR A 15 -3.51 -10.54 4.54
C TYR A 15 -4.10 -11.32 5.71
N GLU A 16 -3.22 -11.91 6.50
CA GLU A 16 -3.59 -12.54 7.76
C GLU A 16 -3.62 -11.49 8.87
N PRO A 17 -4.73 -11.40 9.63
CA PRO A 17 -4.80 -10.51 10.76
C PRO A 17 -3.88 -11.01 11.87
N MET A 18 -3.13 -10.10 12.51
CA MET A 18 -2.25 -10.50 13.63
C MET A 18 -3.08 -11.03 14.80
N PRO A 19 -2.68 -12.13 15.44
CA PRO A 19 -3.36 -12.66 16.62
C PRO A 19 -3.32 -11.62 17.75
N GLY A 20 -4.47 -11.38 18.38
CA GLY A 20 -4.60 -10.46 19.52
C GLY A 20 -5.28 -9.11 19.20
N ASN A 21 -5.53 -8.78 17.93
CA ASN A 21 -6.32 -7.61 17.57
C ASN A 21 -7.76 -8.01 17.19
N ARG A 22 -8.75 -7.32 17.76
CA ARG A 22 -10.17 -7.64 17.57
C ARG A 22 -10.52 -7.54 16.09
N GLY A 23 -11.16 -8.59 15.57
CA GLY A 23 -11.39 -8.84 14.14
C GLY A 23 -12.17 -7.79 13.35
N HIS A 24 -12.59 -6.67 13.94
CA HIS A 24 -13.26 -5.57 13.24
C HIS A 24 -12.33 -4.36 12.99
N GLU A 25 -11.17 -4.31 13.65
CA GLU A 25 -10.29 -3.14 13.67
C GLU A 25 -9.15 -3.22 12.67
N GLN A 26 -8.73 -4.44 12.30
CA GLN A 26 -7.74 -4.62 11.25
C GLN A 26 -8.45 -4.62 9.90
N ARG A 27 -8.54 -3.44 9.28
CA ARG A 27 -8.93 -3.21 7.87
C ARG A 27 -7.72 -3.07 6.93
N TYR A 28 -6.51 -3.06 7.50
CA TYR A 28 -5.28 -2.76 6.79
C TYR A 28 -4.25 -3.84 7.11
N CYS A 29 -3.53 -4.30 6.09
CA CYS A 29 -2.46 -5.29 6.23
C CYS A 29 -1.25 -4.78 7.03
N SER A 30 -1.14 -3.46 7.22
CA SER A 30 -0.06 -2.86 7.99
C SER A 30 -0.44 -1.50 8.58
N PRO A 31 0.23 -1.05 9.66
CA PRO A 31 0.10 0.31 10.17
C PRO A 31 0.40 1.39 9.12
N GLN A 32 1.26 1.08 8.13
CA GLN A 32 1.56 2.00 7.03
C GLN A 32 0.36 2.19 6.10
N CYS A 33 -0.34 1.11 5.73
CA CYS A 33 -1.58 1.19 4.94
C CYS A 33 -2.66 2.01 5.68
N ARG A 34 -2.76 1.84 7.00
CA ARG A 34 -3.66 2.65 7.85
C ARG A 34 -3.29 4.14 7.81
N ARG A 35 -2.01 4.48 7.92
CA ARG A 35 -1.53 5.88 7.90
C ARG A 35 -1.72 6.53 6.53
N LYS A 36 -1.42 5.83 5.44
CA LYS A 36 -1.59 6.34 4.06
C LYS A 36 -3.07 6.61 3.75
N GLU A 37 -3.96 5.71 4.16
CA GLU A 37 -5.40 5.93 4.04
C GLU A 37 -5.88 7.14 4.88
N GLY A 38 -5.32 7.33 6.08
CA GLY A 38 -5.56 8.53 6.89
C GLY A 38 -5.18 9.83 6.16
N LYS A 39 -3.99 9.89 5.56
CA LYS A 39 -3.53 11.04 4.77
C LYS A 39 -4.41 11.27 3.53
N ARG A 40 -4.83 10.19 2.84
CA ARG A 40 -5.72 10.28 1.68
C ARG A 40 -7.09 10.86 2.03
N ARG A 41 -7.67 10.44 3.16
CA ARG A 41 -8.95 10.98 3.65
C ARG A 41 -8.85 12.44 4.06
N GLU A 42 -7.74 12.83 4.66
CA GLU A 42 -7.50 14.23 5.01
C GLU A 42 -7.31 15.11 3.77
N ALA A 43 -6.53 14.65 2.79
CA ALA A 43 -6.41 15.32 1.50
C ALA A 43 -7.76 15.42 0.78
N GLN A 44 -8.58 14.38 0.80
CA GLN A 44 -9.93 14.42 0.22
C GLN A 44 -10.89 15.33 0.97
N ARG A 45 -10.75 15.50 2.30
CA ARG A 45 -11.49 16.51 3.05
C ARG A 45 -11.09 17.90 2.59
N ILE A 46 -9.80 18.19 2.48
CA ILE A 46 -9.29 19.49 2.04
C ILE A 46 -9.73 19.76 0.59
N SER A 47 -9.68 18.77 -0.30
CA SER A 47 -10.13 18.90 -1.69
C SER A 47 -11.65 18.99 -1.87
N LYS A 48 -12.46 18.52 -0.90
CA LYS A 48 -13.93 18.69 -0.92
C LYS A 48 -14.39 20.06 -0.43
N VAL A 49 -13.52 20.88 0.15
CA VAL A 49 -13.84 22.25 0.65
C VAL A 49 -13.65 23.32 -0.45
N GLY A 50 -13.78 22.93 -1.72
CA GLY A 50 -13.92 23.85 -2.86
C GLY A 50 -15.37 24.09 -3.30
N GLY A 51 -16.34 23.42 -2.66
CA GLY A 51 -17.77 23.56 -2.97
C GLY A 51 -18.54 24.12 -1.76
N VAL A 52 -18.86 25.40 -1.84
CA VAL A 52 -19.88 26.19 -1.11
C VAL A 52 -20.72 25.38 -0.08
N GLY A 53 -20.59 25.74 1.20
CA GLY A 53 -21.51 25.30 2.26
C GLY A 53 -20.94 25.49 3.66
N THR A 54 -21.30 26.62 4.28
CA THR A 54 -21.05 26.97 5.69
C THR A 54 -21.42 25.84 6.66
N ILE A 55 -20.44 25.33 7.41
CA ILE A 55 -20.67 24.64 8.69
C ILE A 55 -19.65 25.19 9.69
N GLU A 56 -20.16 25.78 10.76
CA GLU A 56 -19.38 26.34 11.85
C GLU A 56 -18.44 25.28 12.47
N PRO A 57 -17.19 25.64 12.79
CA PRO A 57 -16.27 24.72 13.45
C PRO A 57 -16.80 24.40 14.85
N ARG A 58 -17.07 23.12 15.11
CA ARG A 58 -17.14 22.61 16.49
C ARG A 58 -15.82 22.95 17.16
N THR A 59 -15.90 23.81 18.17
CA THR A 59 -14.83 24.23 19.07
C THR A 59 -13.91 23.06 19.40
N MET A 60 -12.67 23.13 18.90
CA MET A 60 -11.59 22.27 19.38
C MET A 60 -11.39 22.58 20.86
N SER A 61 -11.45 21.55 21.71
CA SER A 61 -10.90 21.65 23.06
C SER A 61 -9.44 22.10 23.00
N PRO A 62 -8.95 22.88 23.98
CA PRO A 62 -7.59 23.40 23.97
C PRO A 62 -6.58 22.26 23.82
N LYS A 63 -5.76 22.32 22.78
CA LYS A 63 -4.59 21.44 22.65
C LYS A 63 -3.66 21.74 23.83
N ASP A 64 -3.29 20.71 24.57
CA ASP A 64 -2.15 20.77 25.48
C ASP A 64 -0.93 21.27 24.69
N PRO A 65 -0.30 22.40 25.06
CA PRO A 65 0.84 22.97 24.33
C PRO A 65 2.12 22.11 24.40
N ASN A 66 2.09 21.00 25.14
CA ASN A 66 3.27 20.17 25.41
C ASN A 66 3.26 18.82 24.66
N ASN A 67 2.32 18.57 23.74
CA ASN A 67 2.24 17.32 23.00
C ASN A 67 2.29 17.51 21.48
N GLU A 68 3.14 18.45 21.04
CA GLU A 68 3.56 18.44 19.65
C GLU A 68 4.43 17.21 19.40
N PRO A 69 4.10 16.35 18.42
CA PRO A 69 5.07 15.38 17.95
C PRO A 69 6.24 16.18 17.38
N ILE A 70 7.35 16.20 18.13
CA ILE A 70 8.62 16.76 17.70
C ILE A 70 9.08 15.94 16.50
N MET A 71 8.64 16.32 15.30
CA MET A 71 9.29 15.90 14.07
C MET A 71 10.57 16.74 13.98
N SER A 72 11.68 16.20 14.47
CA SER A 72 12.97 16.86 14.28
C SER A 72 13.25 16.96 12.78
N GLN A 73 13.51 18.18 12.31
CA GLN A 73 13.91 18.48 10.93
C GLN A 73 15.12 17.63 10.48
N ASP A 74 15.91 17.13 11.43
CA ASP A 74 17.13 16.35 11.22
C ASP A 74 16.92 14.99 10.52
N ASN A 75 15.67 14.53 10.35
CA ASN A 75 15.34 13.23 9.76
C ASN A 75 14.56 13.32 8.44
N GLU A 76 14.38 14.51 7.86
CA GLU A 76 13.64 14.67 6.60
C GLU A 76 14.29 13.88 5.44
N TRP A 77 15.62 13.85 5.38
CA TRP A 77 16.39 13.10 4.39
C TRP A 77 16.18 11.57 4.49
N VAL A 78 15.85 11.05 5.68
CA VAL A 78 15.58 9.62 5.89
C VAL A 78 14.31 9.23 5.16
N TYR A 79 13.28 10.09 5.19
CA TYR A 79 12.02 9.83 4.50
C TYR A 79 12.16 9.96 2.98
N ASP A 80 12.92 10.94 2.48
CA ASP A 80 13.23 11.07 1.06
C ASP A 80 14.02 9.86 0.52
N LEU A 81 14.99 9.35 1.32
CA LEU A 81 15.72 8.13 0.99
C LEU A 81 14.80 6.90 0.94
N ILE A 82 13.88 6.76 1.90
CA ILE A 82 12.90 5.67 1.93
C ILE A 82 12.00 5.72 0.69
N ASP A 83 11.50 6.89 0.31
CA ASP A 83 10.64 7.03 -0.88
C ASP A 83 11.39 6.66 -2.17
N LYS A 84 12.65 7.08 -2.31
CA LYS A 84 13.52 6.69 -3.45
C LYS A 84 13.78 5.19 -3.51
N VAL A 85 14.06 4.55 -2.37
CA VAL A 85 14.25 3.09 -2.29
C VAL A 85 12.94 2.35 -2.62
N CYS A 86 11.80 2.83 -2.12
CA CYS A 86 10.49 2.27 -2.45
C CYS A 86 10.19 2.38 -3.95
N GLU A 87 10.46 3.52 -4.57
CA GLU A 87 10.25 3.71 -6.01
C GLU A 87 11.14 2.79 -6.85
N ALA A 88 12.42 2.67 -6.49
CA ALA A 88 13.36 1.76 -7.13
C ALA A 88 12.90 0.30 -7.02
N ASN A 89 12.47 -0.13 -5.83
CA ASN A 89 11.94 -1.47 -5.60
C ASN A 89 10.67 -1.74 -6.41
N MET A 90 9.75 -0.77 -6.51
CA MET A 90 8.56 -0.92 -7.36
C MET A 90 8.90 -1.04 -8.84
N LYS A 91 9.90 -0.28 -9.31
CA LYS A 91 10.42 -0.40 -10.69
C LYS A 91 11.05 -1.77 -10.94
N ALA A 92 11.87 -2.27 -10.00
CA ALA A 92 12.46 -3.60 -10.08
C ALA A 92 11.39 -4.71 -10.09
N HIS A 93 10.36 -4.60 -9.24
CA HIS A 93 9.28 -5.57 -9.19
C HIS A 93 8.46 -5.61 -10.50
N LYS A 94 8.27 -4.47 -11.17
CA LYS A 94 7.65 -4.44 -12.51
C LYS A 94 8.49 -5.18 -13.55
N TRP A 95 9.82 -5.05 -13.50
CA TRP A 95 10.73 -5.81 -14.35
C TRP A 95 10.67 -7.29 -14.05
N GLN A 96 10.62 -7.68 -12.77
CA GLN A 96 10.49 -9.09 -12.37
C GLN A 96 9.23 -9.74 -12.92
N ILE A 97 8.08 -9.04 -12.85
CA ILE A 97 6.82 -9.54 -13.42
C ILE A 97 6.94 -9.75 -14.93
N ARG A 98 7.54 -8.79 -15.65
CA ARG A 98 7.74 -8.91 -17.11
C ARG A 98 8.66 -10.08 -17.46
N TYR A 99 9.75 -10.25 -16.72
CA TYR A 99 10.70 -11.34 -16.90
C TYR A 99 10.03 -12.71 -16.68
N ASN A 100 9.31 -12.88 -15.57
CA ASN A 100 8.58 -14.13 -15.30
C ASN A 100 7.53 -14.43 -16.37
N THR A 101 6.84 -13.40 -16.88
CA THR A 101 5.87 -13.56 -17.99
C THR A 101 6.54 -14.03 -19.28
N LEU A 102 7.75 -13.56 -19.57
CA LEU A 102 8.52 -14.00 -20.72
C LEU A 102 9.01 -15.44 -20.56
N LEU A 103 9.52 -15.79 -19.37
CA LEU A 103 9.92 -17.16 -19.07
C LEU A 103 8.76 -18.15 -19.26
N ASP A 104 7.58 -17.84 -18.72
CA ASP A 104 6.39 -18.69 -18.86
C ASP A 104 5.93 -18.84 -20.33
N ARG A 105 6.20 -17.84 -21.19
CA ARG A 105 5.98 -17.95 -22.64
C ARG A 105 7.00 -18.85 -23.32
N VAL A 106 8.27 -18.75 -22.92
CA VAL A 106 9.36 -19.58 -23.44
C VAL A 106 9.15 -21.04 -23.03
N GLU A 107 8.83 -21.31 -21.77
CA GLU A 107 8.53 -22.67 -21.29
C GLU A 107 7.39 -23.30 -22.09
N ARG A 108 6.26 -22.59 -22.27
CA ARG A 108 5.14 -23.07 -23.10
C ARG A 108 5.51 -23.25 -24.57
N PHE A 109 6.51 -22.56 -25.08
CA PHE A 109 7.00 -22.76 -26.44
C PHE A 109 7.87 -24.02 -26.53
N VAL A 110 8.79 -24.20 -25.58
CA VAL A 110 9.65 -25.40 -25.49
C VAL A 110 8.79 -26.66 -25.35
N THR A 111 7.84 -26.68 -24.43
CA THR A 111 6.94 -27.84 -24.25
C THR A 111 6.15 -28.18 -25.52
N ARG A 112 5.77 -27.18 -26.31
CA ARG A 112 5.08 -27.41 -27.61
C ARG A 112 6.02 -27.97 -28.68
N ILE A 113 7.31 -27.63 -28.63
CA ILE A 113 8.30 -28.22 -29.53
C ILE A 113 8.57 -29.66 -29.13
N GLU A 114 8.79 -29.92 -27.84
CA GLU A 114 9.01 -31.27 -27.31
C GLU A 114 7.86 -32.21 -27.67
N ALA A 115 6.61 -31.81 -27.42
CA ALA A 115 5.45 -32.60 -27.80
C ALA A 115 5.37 -32.90 -29.30
N LYS A 116 5.81 -31.97 -30.16
CA LYS A 116 5.86 -32.19 -31.62
C LYS A 116 6.99 -33.11 -32.06
N ILE A 117 8.07 -33.18 -31.30
CA ILE A 117 9.18 -34.09 -31.56
C ILE A 117 8.77 -35.52 -31.17
N ASP A 118 8.07 -35.67 -30.05
CA ASP A 118 7.59 -36.98 -29.58
C ASP A 118 6.51 -37.61 -30.49
N ASP A 119 5.80 -36.79 -31.27
CA ASP A 119 4.78 -37.23 -32.24
C ASP A 119 5.36 -37.72 -33.60
N ILE A 120 6.69 -37.61 -33.81
CA ILE A 120 7.40 -38.01 -35.06
C ILE A 120 8.14 -39.34 -34.85
#